data_AF-A0A1X2I6D8-F1
#
_entry.id   AF-A0A1X2I6D8-F1
#
_cell.length_a   1.000
_cell.length_b   1.000
_cell.length_c   1.000
_cell.angle_alpha   90.00
_cell.angle_beta   90.00
_cell.angle_gamma   90.00
#
_symmetry.space_group_name_H-M   'P 1'
#
loop_
_entity.id
_entity.type
_entity.pdbx_description
1 polymer ?
#
loop_
_entity_poly.entity_id
_entity_poly.type
_entity_poly.pdbx_seq_one_letter_code
_entity_poly.pdbx_strand_id
1 'polypeptide(L)'
;MNKLPIGVGGQYSVAWMNMATLVLVINIAALMPLYNVLDVIFQSAESQLQSVCTHVNAAADQIHQFPQMMHHYLQTIQNSILDHLRRAMIELVTVLQAVVLWFVDVYKSTYRCLIAFAINTALAIFTKIAAPLQKATEAIMNGIDHATDAIGRLFHLPDISPLPTHLSNWTSSMEDTQRKVNQWTNGTDQLHQWLSIPFDVLKQQINGSFVNQNNSISNVTSTTTSLSSPNTYCDATRLIEDLQDAHAKVKTSLNVIIGVLVAAIVLCAVCRVFFIRYRHQYLHRLRVRVLDQLAATPPPSNSTNTGERANIDRHDDDGNGTITQSTILARYGHAHHNQLVASVIYRSPPHAIVQPLNSRKRWLMFITQSTALSYCLCVSIVGLLTMYSFLALVRSSSSPLSSSVILRQLDANSDQWVQDTIQHTTQQIQQNIDKQWQTINQWITHSETMINEQLFGAIRSFAIPVNTTLDNVIQHLSGLITRTVGGTLMEEPAKEVINCLVLNKLDSVQQGVEWIASFM
;
A
#
# COMPACT_ATOMS: atom_id res chain seq x y z
N MET A 1 30.47 24.70 -61.23
CA MET A 1 31.15 25.92 -60.73
C MET A 1 32.28 26.26 -61.69
N ASN A 2 32.14 27.41 -62.33
CA ASN A 2 32.92 27.85 -63.48
C ASN A 2 34.41 27.95 -63.17
N LYS A 3 35.23 27.60 -64.18
CA LYS A 3 36.67 27.81 -64.19
C LYS A 3 36.96 29.30 -64.07
N LEU A 4 37.14 29.82 -62.85
CA LEU A 4 37.92 31.04 -62.70
C LEU A 4 39.38 30.70 -63.01
N PRO A 5 40.09 31.48 -63.86
CA PRO A 5 41.52 31.37 -64.02
C PRO A 5 42.17 32.03 -62.80
N ILE A 6 41.96 31.42 -61.64
CA ILE A 6 42.63 31.87 -60.43
C ILE A 6 44.09 31.43 -60.58
N GLY A 7 45.01 32.39 -60.54
CA GLY A 7 46.44 32.12 -60.46
C GLY A 7 46.73 31.13 -59.32
N VAL A 8 47.89 30.48 -59.36
CA VAL A 8 48.27 29.41 -58.42
C VAL A 8 48.00 29.81 -56.96
N GLY A 9 48.21 31.09 -56.61
CA GLY A 9 47.88 31.69 -55.31
C GLY A 9 46.43 31.53 -54.87
N GLY A 10 45.44 31.78 -55.73
CA GLY A 10 44.04 31.65 -55.31
C GLY A 10 43.50 30.22 -55.39
N GLN A 11 44.20 29.29 -56.04
CA GLN A 11 43.92 27.86 -55.87
C GLN A 11 44.36 27.36 -54.47
N TYR A 12 45.41 27.94 -53.89
CA TYR A 12 45.78 27.68 -52.50
C TYR A 12 44.77 28.26 -51.50
N SER A 13 44.23 29.45 -51.77
CA SER A 13 43.21 30.08 -50.91
C SER A 13 41.91 29.27 -50.81
N VAL A 14 41.57 28.47 -51.83
CA VAL A 14 40.35 27.63 -51.86
C VAL A 14 40.68 26.16 -51.56
N ALA A 15 41.94 25.82 -51.23
CA ALA A 15 42.36 24.43 -51.00
C ALA A 15 41.63 23.76 -49.82
N TRP A 16 41.18 24.56 -48.84
CA TRP A 16 40.40 24.09 -47.69
C TRP A 16 38.94 23.79 -48.06
N MET A 17 38.39 24.37 -49.13
CA MET A 17 37.02 24.17 -49.59
C MET A 17 36.94 23.01 -50.59
N ASN A 18 37.57 21.90 -50.21
CA ASN A 18 37.58 20.68 -50.97
C ASN A 18 36.32 19.83 -50.69
N MET A 19 35.94 18.98 -51.64
CA MET A 19 34.80 18.07 -51.48
C MET A 19 34.91 17.20 -50.21
N ALA A 20 36.11 16.70 -49.88
CA ALA A 20 36.31 15.87 -48.69
C ALA A 20 36.14 16.65 -47.37
N THR A 21 36.55 17.93 -47.34
CA THR A 21 36.41 18.76 -46.14
C THR A 21 34.96 19.21 -45.94
N LEU A 22 34.21 19.50 -47.01
CA LEU A 22 32.78 19.81 -46.95
C LEU A 22 31.95 18.64 -46.37
N VAL A 23 32.24 17.40 -46.78
CA VAL A 23 31.56 16.21 -46.23
C VAL A 23 31.82 16.07 -44.73
N LEU A 24 33.07 16.25 -44.28
CA LEU A 24 33.41 16.17 -42.86
C LEU A 24 32.76 17.30 -42.04
N VAL A 25 32.69 18.52 -42.58
CA VAL A 25 31.99 19.66 -41.94
C VAL A 25 30.50 19.38 -41.75
N ILE A 26 29.84 18.80 -42.76
CA ILE A 26 28.42 18.42 -42.66
C ILE A 26 28.22 17.36 -41.57
N ASN A 27 29.13 16.38 -41.44
CA ASN A 27 29.09 15.39 -40.36
C ASN A 27 29.24 16.04 -38.98
N ILE A 28 30.14 17.03 -38.81
CA ILE A 28 30.27 17.77 -37.54
C ILE A 28 28.99 18.57 -37.25
N ALA A 29 28.42 19.25 -38.25
CA ALA A 29 27.18 20.00 -38.09
C ALA A 29 26.01 19.08 -37.69
N ALA A 30 25.96 17.86 -38.21
CA ALA A 30 24.97 16.86 -37.82
C ALA A 30 25.16 16.33 -36.39
N LEU A 31 26.37 16.40 -35.83
CA LEU A 31 26.65 16.01 -34.43
C LEU A 31 26.32 17.10 -33.41
N MET A 32 26.25 18.38 -33.80
CA MET A 32 25.87 19.47 -32.87
C MET A 32 24.52 19.29 -32.16
N PRO A 33 23.40 18.92 -32.83
CA PRO A 33 22.13 18.76 -32.13
C PRO A 33 22.16 17.64 -31.07
N LEU A 34 23.11 16.71 -31.17
CA LEU A 34 23.26 15.61 -30.20
C LEU A 34 23.60 16.12 -28.79
N TYR A 35 24.32 17.26 -28.65
CA TYR A 35 24.60 17.84 -27.34
C TYR A 35 23.33 18.23 -26.60
N ASN A 36 22.45 18.98 -27.27
CA ASN A 36 21.20 19.44 -26.68
C ASN A 36 20.29 18.26 -26.31
N VAL A 37 20.26 17.23 -27.17
CA VAL A 37 19.50 16.01 -26.90
C VAL A 37 20.06 15.27 -25.68
N LEU A 38 21.39 15.15 -25.55
CA LEU A 38 22.02 14.54 -24.38
C LEU A 38 21.68 15.31 -23.10
N ASP A 39 21.88 16.63 -23.10
CA ASP A 39 21.63 17.46 -21.91
C ASP A 39 20.16 17.29 -21.45
N VAL A 40 19.19 17.32 -22.38
CA VAL A 40 17.76 17.14 -22.08
C VAL A 40 17.46 15.72 -21.55
N ILE A 41 18.05 14.68 -22.14
CA ILE A 41 17.80 13.30 -21.71
C ILE A 41 18.33 13.06 -20.30
N PHE A 42 19.57 13.47 -20.01
CA PHE A 42 20.18 13.29 -18.70
C PHE A 42 19.45 14.13 -17.64
N GLN A 43 19.11 15.38 -17.93
CA GLN A 43 18.33 16.21 -17.01
C GLN A 43 16.92 15.64 -16.77
N SER A 44 16.28 15.12 -17.81
CA SER A 44 14.99 14.43 -17.67
C SER A 44 15.13 13.20 -16.78
N ALA A 45 16.18 12.40 -16.95
CA ALA A 45 16.42 11.21 -16.13
C ALA A 45 16.64 11.57 -14.65
N GLU A 46 17.43 12.62 -14.35
CA GLU A 46 17.59 13.13 -12.97
C GLU A 46 16.25 13.51 -12.35
N SER A 47 15.44 14.28 -13.07
CA SER A 47 14.12 14.73 -12.57
C SER A 47 13.16 13.56 -12.34
N GLN A 48 13.22 12.52 -13.18
CA GLN A 48 12.42 11.31 -13.03
C GLN A 48 12.87 10.50 -11.82
N LEU A 49 14.19 10.36 -11.59
CA LEU A 49 14.71 9.67 -10.40
C LEU A 49 14.27 10.36 -9.11
N GLN A 50 14.34 11.69 -9.06
CA GLN A 50 13.87 12.46 -7.90
C GLN A 50 12.37 12.27 -7.69
N SER A 51 11.58 12.39 -8.76
CA SER A 51 10.12 12.14 -8.72
C SER A 51 9.79 10.74 -8.18
N VAL A 52 10.45 9.70 -8.69
CA VAL A 52 10.27 8.33 -8.22
C VAL A 52 10.56 8.22 -6.72
N CYS A 53 11.67 8.78 -6.24
CA CYS A 53 11.95 8.77 -4.79
C CYS A 53 10.92 9.56 -3.97
N THR A 54 10.40 10.69 -4.46
CA THR A 54 9.34 11.40 -3.74
C THR A 54 8.06 10.57 -3.63
N HIS A 55 7.69 9.83 -4.67
CA HIS A 55 6.54 8.93 -4.66
C HIS A 55 6.77 7.72 -3.74
N VAL A 56 7.97 7.13 -3.75
CA VAL A 56 8.33 6.02 -2.85
C VAL A 56 8.31 6.48 -1.39
N ASN A 57 8.90 7.65 -1.08
CA ASN A 57 8.90 8.20 0.27
C ASN A 57 7.47 8.50 0.75
N ALA A 58 6.64 9.13 -0.07
CA ALA A 58 5.25 9.42 0.29
C ALA A 58 4.42 8.14 0.53
N ALA A 59 4.61 7.10 -0.30
CA ALA A 59 3.95 5.82 -0.11
C ALA A 59 4.46 5.10 1.17
N ALA A 60 5.76 5.11 1.40
CA ALA A 60 6.37 4.52 2.59
C ALA A 60 5.91 5.23 3.87
N ASP A 61 5.82 6.56 3.87
CA ASP A 61 5.31 7.35 4.99
C ASP A 61 3.85 6.99 5.33
N GLN A 62 2.99 6.84 4.32
CA GLN A 62 1.59 6.42 4.54
C GLN A 62 1.51 5.04 5.19
N ILE A 63 2.30 4.08 4.71
CA ILE A 63 2.35 2.73 5.27
C ILE A 63 2.92 2.76 6.70
N HIS A 64 3.94 3.57 6.94
CA HIS A 64 4.57 3.72 8.26
C HIS A 64 3.60 4.28 9.31
N GLN A 65 2.73 5.22 8.91
CA GLN A 65 1.74 5.85 9.81
C GLN A 65 0.48 5.00 10.04
N PHE A 66 0.19 4.03 9.17
CA PHE A 66 -1.04 3.24 9.25
C PHE A 66 -1.25 2.54 10.61
N PRO A 67 -0.26 1.82 11.20
CA PRO A 67 -0.45 1.16 12.50
C PRO A 67 -0.73 2.15 13.64
N GLN A 68 -0.11 3.33 13.63
CA GLN A 68 -0.35 4.36 14.65
C GLN A 68 -1.78 4.89 14.56
N MET A 69 -2.25 5.14 13.34
CA MET A 69 -3.62 5.57 13.11
C MET A 69 -4.62 4.51 13.57
N MET A 70 -4.40 3.24 13.19
CA MET A 70 -5.21 2.11 13.64
C MET A 70 -5.26 2.04 15.17
N HIS A 71 -4.12 2.14 15.84
CA HIS A 71 -4.04 2.10 17.30
C HIS A 71 -4.88 3.20 17.96
N HIS A 72 -4.80 4.43 17.44
CA HIS A 72 -5.62 5.55 17.93
C HIS A 72 -7.13 5.30 17.77
N TYR A 73 -7.56 4.75 16.64
CA TYR A 73 -8.96 4.39 16.42
C TYR A 73 -9.42 3.28 17.37
N LEU A 74 -8.62 2.23 17.54
CA LEU A 74 -8.93 1.12 18.43
C LEU A 74 -9.10 1.58 19.89
N GLN A 75 -8.21 2.44 20.38
CA GLN A 75 -8.33 3.04 21.72
C GLN A 75 -9.63 3.83 21.88
N THR A 76 -9.95 4.68 20.89
CA THR A 76 -11.15 5.53 20.95
C THR A 76 -12.42 4.68 20.97
N ILE A 77 -12.46 3.64 20.14
CA ILE A 77 -13.57 2.69 20.08
C ILE A 77 -13.72 1.96 21.42
N GLN A 78 -12.63 1.44 21.99
CA GLN A 78 -12.69 0.74 23.28
C GLN A 78 -13.19 1.65 24.39
N ASN A 79 -12.60 2.84 24.55
CA ASN A 79 -13.01 3.77 25.60
C ASN A 79 -14.52 4.08 25.48
N SER A 80 -15.00 4.31 24.27
CA SER A 80 -16.43 4.52 24.02
C SER A 80 -17.26 3.28 24.39
N ILE A 81 -16.88 2.09 23.92
CA ILE A 81 -17.62 0.84 24.17
C ILE A 81 -17.70 0.55 25.67
N LEU A 82 -16.58 0.66 26.39
CA LEU A 82 -16.55 0.39 27.84
C LEU A 82 -17.44 1.37 28.61
N ASP A 83 -17.43 2.65 28.21
CA ASP A 83 -18.23 3.66 28.89
C ASP A 83 -19.74 3.52 28.62
N HIS A 84 -20.12 3.02 27.44
CA HIS A 84 -21.50 2.66 27.11
C HIS A 84 -21.92 1.36 27.82
N LEU A 85 -21.07 0.33 27.81
CA LEU A 85 -21.31 -0.95 28.50
C LEU A 85 -21.51 -0.73 30.00
N ARG A 86 -20.65 0.09 30.63
CA ARG A 86 -20.77 0.47 32.04
C ARG A 86 -22.15 1.06 32.34
N ARG A 87 -22.56 2.06 31.57
CA ARG A 87 -23.86 2.72 31.75
C ARG A 87 -25.03 1.75 31.55
N ALA A 88 -25.01 0.99 30.46
CA ALA A 88 -26.06 0.03 30.14
C ALA A 88 -26.19 -1.05 31.22
N MET A 89 -25.08 -1.57 31.76
CA MET A 89 -25.13 -2.56 32.83
C MET A 89 -25.65 -1.98 34.15
N ILE A 90 -25.21 -0.78 34.56
CA ILE A 90 -25.72 -0.13 35.78
C ILE A 90 -27.22 0.14 35.65
N GLU A 91 -27.68 0.59 34.49
CA GLU A 91 -29.10 0.79 34.20
C GLU A 91 -29.87 -0.52 34.28
N LEU A 92 -29.39 -1.59 33.64
CA LEU A 92 -30.03 -2.91 33.67
C LEU A 92 -30.12 -3.47 35.10
N VAL A 93 -29.06 -3.36 35.90
CA VAL A 93 -29.06 -3.76 37.31
C VAL A 93 -30.05 -2.91 38.12
N THR A 94 -30.17 -1.62 37.82
CA THR A 94 -31.13 -0.73 38.49
C THR A 94 -32.57 -1.09 38.16
N VAL A 95 -32.86 -1.38 36.90
CA VAL A 95 -34.18 -1.87 36.47
C VAL A 95 -34.50 -3.20 37.15
N LEU A 96 -33.55 -4.14 37.17
CA LEU A 96 -33.73 -5.44 37.82
C LEU A 96 -34.02 -5.30 39.32
N GLN A 97 -33.26 -4.46 40.03
CA GLN A 97 -33.50 -4.17 41.45
C GLN A 97 -34.92 -3.62 41.67
N ALA A 98 -35.35 -2.64 40.88
CA ALA A 98 -36.69 -2.08 41.00
C ALA A 98 -37.79 -3.13 40.75
N VAL A 99 -37.61 -4.00 39.76
CA VAL A 99 -38.55 -5.09 39.44
C VAL A 99 -38.63 -6.10 40.59
N VAL A 100 -37.50 -6.50 41.16
CA VAL A 100 -37.46 -7.46 42.28
C VAL A 100 -38.13 -6.88 43.52
N LEU A 101 -37.86 -5.61 43.87
CA LEU A 101 -38.51 -4.95 45.00
C LEU A 101 -40.02 -4.78 44.78
N TRP A 102 -40.43 -4.37 43.58
CA TRP A 102 -41.85 -4.30 43.20
C TRP A 102 -42.55 -5.66 43.30
N PHE A 103 -41.90 -6.73 42.82
CA PHE A 103 -42.43 -8.09 42.88
C PHE A 103 -42.66 -8.52 44.34
N VAL A 104 -41.72 -8.22 45.22
CA VAL A 104 -41.84 -8.51 46.66
C VAL A 104 -43.04 -7.80 47.27
N ASP A 105 -43.31 -6.55 46.90
CA ASP A 105 -44.49 -5.81 47.38
C ASP A 105 -45.81 -6.36 46.83
N VAL A 106 -45.84 -6.80 45.56
CA VAL A 106 -47.00 -7.50 44.98
C VAL A 106 -47.31 -8.77 45.77
N TYR A 107 -46.29 -9.55 46.13
CA TYR A 107 -46.47 -10.76 46.91
C TYR A 107 -46.95 -10.45 48.33
N LYS A 108 -46.38 -9.46 49.01
CA LYS A 108 -46.85 -9.03 50.34
C LYS A 108 -48.34 -8.66 50.31
N SER A 109 -48.75 -7.85 49.34
CA SER A 109 -50.15 -7.45 49.18
C SER A 109 -51.04 -8.67 48.90
N THR A 110 -50.57 -9.61 48.08
CA THR A 110 -51.29 -10.83 47.76
C THR A 110 -51.44 -11.73 48.99
N TYR A 111 -50.39 -11.91 49.80
CA TYR A 111 -50.45 -12.66 51.05
C TYR A 111 -51.37 -12.02 52.07
N ARG A 112 -51.34 -10.69 52.19
CA ARG A 112 -52.26 -9.96 53.03
C ARG A 112 -53.71 -10.30 52.67
N CYS A 113 -54.03 -10.28 51.37
CA CYS A 113 -55.36 -10.62 50.88
C CYS A 113 -55.72 -12.09 51.06
N LEU A 114 -54.80 -13.03 50.77
CA LEU A 114 -55.05 -14.47 50.90
C LEU A 114 -55.23 -14.90 52.36
N ILE A 115 -54.40 -14.39 53.28
CA ILE A 115 -54.52 -14.70 54.70
C ILE A 115 -55.77 -14.03 55.30
N ALA A 116 -56.05 -12.77 54.93
CA ALA A 116 -57.29 -12.12 55.36
C ALA A 116 -58.53 -12.85 54.84
N PHE A 117 -58.51 -13.31 53.58
CA PHE A 117 -59.57 -14.15 53.02
C PHE A 117 -59.72 -15.45 53.82
N ALA A 118 -58.62 -16.17 54.07
CA ALA A 118 -58.64 -17.41 54.84
C ALA A 118 -59.18 -17.20 56.27
N ILE A 119 -58.76 -16.14 56.97
CA ILE A 119 -59.24 -15.81 58.32
C ILE A 119 -60.72 -15.44 58.29
N ASN A 120 -61.16 -14.61 57.34
CA ASN A 120 -62.57 -14.23 57.22
C ASN A 120 -63.47 -15.42 56.86
N THR A 121 -63.01 -16.32 55.99
CA THR A 121 -63.70 -17.56 55.65
C THR A 121 -63.77 -18.50 56.86
N ALA A 122 -62.67 -18.65 57.60
CA ALA A 122 -62.64 -19.44 58.82
C ALA A 122 -63.59 -18.86 59.88
N LEU A 123 -63.55 -17.55 60.13
CA LEU A 123 -64.50 -16.86 61.02
C LEU A 123 -65.95 -17.12 60.58
N ALA A 124 -66.27 -16.98 59.29
CA ALA A 124 -67.63 -17.22 58.80
C ALA A 124 -68.11 -18.68 58.96
N ILE A 125 -67.25 -19.66 58.70
CA ILE A 125 -67.59 -21.09 58.85
C ILE A 125 -67.71 -21.46 60.34
N PHE A 126 -66.71 -21.09 61.14
CA PHE A 126 -66.66 -21.47 62.55
C PHE A 126 -67.69 -20.72 63.38
N THR A 127 -68.04 -19.47 63.11
CA THR A 127 -69.18 -18.81 63.79
C THR A 127 -70.51 -19.56 63.58
N LYS A 128 -70.73 -20.14 62.39
CA LYS A 128 -71.96 -20.92 62.13
C LYS A 128 -72.01 -22.23 62.93
N ILE A 129 -70.86 -22.84 63.20
CA ILE A 129 -70.74 -24.12 63.92
C ILE A 129 -70.59 -23.90 65.43
N ALA A 130 -69.86 -22.86 65.83
CA ALA A 130 -69.47 -22.56 67.20
C ALA A 130 -70.45 -21.64 67.93
N ALA A 131 -71.24 -20.80 67.25
CA ALA A 131 -72.24 -19.96 67.93
C ALA A 131 -73.27 -20.78 68.75
N PRO A 132 -73.75 -21.95 68.28
CA PRO A 132 -74.56 -22.85 69.10
C PRO A 132 -73.79 -23.41 70.31
N LEU A 133 -72.51 -23.76 70.13
CA LEU A 133 -71.64 -24.32 71.19
C LEU A 133 -71.26 -23.29 72.25
N GLN A 134 -71.00 -22.04 71.85
CA GLN A 134 -70.65 -20.94 72.75
C GLN A 134 -71.88 -20.53 73.59
N LYS A 135 -73.07 -20.48 72.98
CA LYS A 135 -74.34 -20.31 73.72
C LYS A 135 -74.61 -21.47 74.68
N ALA A 136 -74.30 -22.70 74.29
CA ALA A 136 -74.39 -23.85 75.19
C ALA A 136 -73.39 -23.72 76.35
N THR A 137 -72.17 -23.24 76.09
CA THR A 137 -71.14 -23.04 77.12
C THR A 137 -71.49 -21.90 78.10
N GLU A 138 -72.01 -20.78 77.61
CA GLU A 138 -72.53 -19.70 78.47
C GLU A 138 -73.74 -20.15 79.30
N ALA A 139 -74.60 -21.02 78.74
CA ALA A 139 -75.70 -21.63 79.49
C ALA A 139 -75.20 -22.59 80.59
N ILE A 140 -74.11 -23.33 80.34
CA ILE A 140 -73.45 -24.18 81.34
C ILE A 140 -72.83 -23.34 82.47
N MET A 141 -72.20 -22.20 82.17
CA MET A 141 -71.56 -21.36 83.17
C MET A 141 -72.56 -20.57 84.05
N ASN A 142 -73.79 -20.36 83.58
CA ASN A 142 -74.82 -19.59 84.28
C ASN A 142 -75.92 -20.43 84.95
N GLY A 143 -75.93 -21.77 84.82
CA GLY A 143 -76.94 -22.61 85.45
C GLY A 143 -76.61 -24.10 85.41
N ILE A 144 -76.29 -24.68 86.57
CA ILE A 144 -75.85 -26.07 86.71
C ILE A 144 -76.98 -27.10 86.52
N ASP A 145 -78.27 -26.72 86.55
CA ASP A 145 -79.37 -27.70 86.60
C ASP A 145 -79.98 -28.13 85.24
N HIS A 146 -79.63 -27.50 84.10
CA HIS A 146 -80.19 -27.86 82.78
C HIS A 146 -79.15 -28.06 81.65
N ALA A 147 -77.86 -27.98 81.98
CA ALA A 147 -76.75 -28.01 81.04
C ALA A 147 -76.68 -29.30 80.19
N THR A 148 -76.95 -30.46 80.79
CA THR A 148 -76.85 -31.77 80.11
C THR A 148 -78.00 -32.04 79.14
N ASP A 149 -79.22 -31.57 79.43
CA ASP A 149 -80.40 -31.80 78.58
C ASP A 149 -80.41 -30.90 77.33
N ALA A 150 -79.87 -29.68 77.43
CA ALA A 150 -79.78 -28.76 76.29
C ALA A 150 -78.75 -29.21 75.23
N ILE A 151 -77.61 -29.77 75.67
CA ILE A 151 -76.55 -30.24 74.76
C ILE A 151 -76.95 -31.57 74.10
N GLY A 152 -77.61 -32.47 74.84
CA GLY A 152 -78.11 -33.74 74.31
C GLY A 152 -79.18 -33.57 73.22
N ARG A 153 -80.08 -32.58 73.38
CA ARG A 153 -81.13 -32.28 72.38
C ARG A 153 -80.61 -31.62 71.11
N LEU A 154 -79.49 -30.91 71.17
CA LEU A 154 -78.87 -30.26 70.01
C LEU A 154 -78.11 -31.23 69.10
N PHE A 155 -77.62 -32.37 69.62
CA PHE A 155 -76.74 -33.26 68.87
C PHE A 155 -77.11 -34.76 68.85
N HIS A 156 -78.17 -35.23 69.53
CA HIS A 156 -78.55 -36.66 69.52
C HIS A 156 -77.36 -37.62 69.74
N LEU A 157 -76.50 -37.33 70.72
CA LEU A 157 -75.34 -38.16 71.06
C LEU A 157 -75.39 -38.53 72.56
N PRO A 158 -75.33 -39.82 72.93
CA PRO A 158 -75.06 -40.23 74.30
C PRO A 158 -73.54 -40.17 74.56
N ASP A 159 -73.18 -39.63 75.73
CA ASP A 159 -71.83 -39.36 76.25
C ASP A 159 -71.01 -38.23 75.58
N ILE A 160 -70.97 -37.09 76.27
CA ILE A 160 -70.15 -35.93 75.94
C ILE A 160 -68.83 -36.06 76.70
N SER A 161 -67.75 -36.41 75.99
CA SER A 161 -66.39 -36.18 76.51
C SER A 161 -66.12 -34.66 76.56
N PRO A 162 -65.31 -34.17 77.51
CA PRO A 162 -65.12 -32.73 77.71
C PRO A 162 -64.58 -32.08 76.43
N LEU A 163 -65.30 -31.06 75.95
CA LEU A 163 -64.94 -30.24 74.80
C LEU A 163 -63.48 -29.75 74.95
N PRO A 164 -62.62 -29.87 73.92
CA PRO A 164 -61.25 -29.38 74.01
C PRO A 164 -61.23 -27.88 74.35
N THR A 165 -60.46 -27.50 75.38
CA THR A 165 -60.30 -26.11 75.85
C THR A 165 -59.82 -25.13 74.76
N HIS A 166 -59.24 -25.65 73.68
CA HIS A 166 -58.83 -24.90 72.49
C HIS A 166 -59.97 -24.20 71.72
N LEU A 167 -61.22 -24.60 71.92
CA LEU A 167 -62.38 -23.99 71.25
C LEU A 167 -63.00 -22.82 72.01
N SER A 168 -62.62 -22.60 73.27
CA SER A 168 -63.30 -21.62 74.13
C SER A 168 -63.01 -20.15 73.78
N ASN A 169 -61.95 -19.87 73.02
CA ASN A 169 -61.53 -18.48 72.73
C ASN A 169 -60.94 -18.29 71.32
N TRP A 170 -61.47 -19.03 70.34
CA TRP A 170 -60.94 -19.06 68.97
C TRP A 170 -61.10 -17.73 68.21
N THR A 171 -62.18 -16.98 68.45
CA THR A 171 -62.44 -15.68 67.78
C THR A 171 -61.34 -14.66 68.08
N SER A 172 -60.92 -14.54 69.35
CA SER A 172 -59.85 -13.61 69.74
C SER A 172 -58.49 -14.04 69.19
N SER A 173 -58.24 -15.34 69.08
CA SER A 173 -57.04 -15.88 68.44
C SER A 173 -56.98 -15.54 66.94
N MET A 174 -58.12 -15.61 66.25
CA MET A 174 -58.21 -15.24 64.83
C MET A 174 -58.12 -13.73 64.60
N GLU A 175 -58.70 -12.91 65.48
CA GLU A 175 -58.54 -11.45 65.45
C GLU A 175 -57.09 -11.02 65.74
N ASP A 176 -56.42 -11.66 66.70
CA ASP A 176 -55.01 -11.40 66.99
C ASP A 176 -54.09 -11.85 65.84
N THR A 177 -54.40 -12.99 65.21
CA THR A 177 -53.71 -13.46 64.00
C THR A 177 -53.89 -12.45 62.85
N GLN A 178 -55.11 -11.96 62.62
CA GLN A 178 -55.39 -10.93 61.61
C GLN A 178 -54.63 -9.64 61.88
N ARG A 179 -54.51 -9.22 63.14
CA ARG A 179 -53.72 -8.06 63.54
C ARG A 179 -52.23 -8.25 63.29
N LYS A 180 -51.67 -9.42 63.67
CA LYS A 180 -50.27 -9.79 63.44
C LYS A 180 -49.94 -9.86 61.95
N VAL A 181 -50.85 -10.38 61.12
CA VAL A 181 -50.70 -10.44 59.66
C VAL A 181 -50.72 -9.04 59.04
N ASN A 182 -51.61 -8.15 59.49
CA ASN A 182 -51.64 -6.75 59.04
C ASN A 182 -50.37 -5.97 59.47
N GLN A 183 -49.83 -6.26 60.66
CA GLN A 183 -48.57 -5.67 61.11
C GLN A 183 -47.37 -6.17 60.30
N TRP A 184 -47.30 -7.48 60.02
CA TRP A 184 -46.28 -8.07 59.16
C TRP A 184 -46.28 -7.48 57.75
N THR A 185 -47.44 -7.34 57.13
CA THR A 185 -47.57 -6.87 55.75
C THR A 185 -47.30 -5.37 55.58
N ASN A 186 -47.43 -4.58 56.65
CA ASN A 186 -47.12 -3.15 56.64
C ASN A 186 -45.66 -2.82 57.02
N GLY A 187 -44.94 -3.70 57.71
CA GLY A 187 -43.59 -3.41 58.23
C GLY A 187 -42.55 -4.40 57.73
N THR A 188 -41.88 -4.08 56.60
CA THR A 188 -40.81 -4.94 56.04
C THR A 188 -39.73 -4.14 55.30
N ASP A 189 -39.22 -3.08 55.95
CA ASP A 189 -38.05 -2.33 55.46
C ASP A 189 -36.80 -3.22 55.41
N GLN A 190 -36.68 -4.19 56.34
CA GLN A 190 -35.55 -5.13 56.39
C GLN A 190 -35.47 -6.03 55.16
N LEU A 191 -36.61 -6.48 54.62
CA LEU A 191 -36.65 -7.33 53.43
C LEU A 191 -36.15 -6.56 52.20
N HIS A 192 -36.62 -5.31 52.03
CA HIS A 192 -36.14 -4.41 50.98
C HIS A 192 -34.64 -4.14 51.10
N GLN A 193 -34.16 -3.90 52.32
CA GLN A 193 -32.75 -3.63 52.59
C GLN A 193 -31.88 -4.85 52.25
N TRP A 194 -32.27 -6.06 52.64
CA TRP A 194 -31.51 -7.27 52.31
C TRP A 194 -31.48 -7.53 50.81
N LEU A 195 -32.61 -7.35 50.12
CA LEU A 195 -32.71 -7.55 48.68
C LEU A 195 -31.95 -6.48 47.89
N SER A 196 -31.82 -5.24 48.38
CA SER A 196 -31.14 -4.17 47.65
C SER A 196 -29.61 -4.26 47.73
N ILE A 197 -29.06 -4.69 48.88
CA ILE A 197 -27.62 -4.80 49.13
C ILE A 197 -26.84 -5.48 47.99
N PRO A 198 -27.20 -6.70 47.52
CA PRO A 198 -26.42 -7.35 46.47
C PRO A 198 -26.42 -6.54 45.16
N PHE A 199 -27.53 -5.88 44.81
CA PHE A 199 -27.58 -5.03 43.60
C PHE A 199 -26.75 -3.77 43.74
N ASP A 200 -26.76 -3.14 44.92
CA ASP A 200 -25.96 -1.93 45.18
C ASP A 200 -24.45 -2.24 45.19
N VAL A 201 -24.06 -3.40 45.75
CA VAL A 201 -22.68 -3.91 45.68
C VAL A 201 -22.26 -4.18 44.23
N LEU A 202 -23.11 -4.81 43.43
CA LEU A 202 -22.82 -5.05 42.00
C LEU A 202 -22.64 -3.73 41.25
N LYS A 203 -23.49 -2.73 41.46
CA LYS A 203 -23.31 -1.40 40.83
C LYS A 203 -21.99 -0.74 41.21
N GLN A 204 -21.59 -0.85 42.48
CA GLN A 204 -20.30 -0.31 42.95
C GLN A 204 -19.12 -1.05 42.32
N GLN A 205 -19.17 -2.38 42.24
CA GLN A 205 -18.13 -3.18 41.60
C GLN A 205 -18.03 -2.87 40.10
N ILE A 206 -19.15 -2.79 39.39
CA ILE A 206 -19.17 -2.39 37.98
C ILE A 206 -18.53 -1.01 37.82
N ASN A 207 -18.95 -0.01 38.61
CA ASN A 207 -18.38 1.34 38.48
C ASN A 207 -16.89 1.39 38.85
N GLY A 208 -16.44 0.62 39.85
CA GLY A 208 -15.05 0.54 40.29
C GLY A 208 -14.14 -0.17 39.29
N SER A 209 -14.62 -1.24 38.64
CA SER A 209 -13.91 -1.98 37.61
C SER A 209 -13.52 -1.08 36.44
N PHE A 210 -14.41 -0.19 36.00
CA PHE A 210 -14.14 0.66 34.83
C PHE A 210 -13.31 1.92 35.12
N VAL A 211 -13.39 2.51 36.33
CA VAL A 211 -12.70 3.78 36.67
C VAL A 211 -11.20 3.59 36.92
N ASN A 212 -10.80 2.51 37.59
CA ASN A 212 -9.38 2.25 37.86
C ASN A 212 -8.57 1.87 36.61
N GLN A 213 -9.25 1.54 35.51
CA GLN A 213 -8.65 0.96 34.30
C GLN A 213 -8.27 1.98 33.24
N ASN A 214 -8.98 3.11 33.12
CA ASN A 214 -8.59 4.19 32.22
C ASN A 214 -7.14 4.63 32.45
N ASN A 215 -6.65 4.53 33.69
CA ASN A 215 -5.28 4.87 34.08
C ASN A 215 -4.26 3.80 33.67
N SER A 216 -4.61 2.51 33.72
CA SER A 216 -3.70 1.41 33.33
C SER A 216 -3.48 1.34 31.82
N ILE A 217 -4.53 1.60 31.03
CA ILE A 217 -4.43 1.65 29.57
C ILE A 217 -3.66 2.89 29.12
N SER A 218 -3.88 4.05 29.76
CA SER A 218 -3.15 5.29 29.49
C SER A 218 -1.62 5.13 29.61
N ASN A 219 -1.16 4.21 30.45
CA ASN A 219 0.27 3.91 30.62
C ASN A 219 0.83 3.01 29.50
N VAL A 220 0.04 2.10 28.92
CA VAL A 220 0.42 1.30 27.74
C VAL A 220 0.43 2.16 26.47
N THR A 221 -0.48 3.12 26.39
CA THR A 221 -0.58 4.06 25.25
C THR A 221 0.52 5.12 25.24
N SER A 222 1.16 5.39 26.39
CA SER A 222 2.28 6.34 26.46
C SER A 222 3.56 5.81 25.79
N THR A 223 3.63 4.52 25.48
CA THR A 223 4.74 3.91 24.73
C THR A 223 4.64 4.03 23.21
N THR A 224 3.56 4.61 22.65
CA THR A 224 3.60 5.14 21.28
C THR A 224 4.35 6.46 21.27
N THR A 225 5.62 6.40 21.66
CA THR A 225 6.63 7.37 21.21
C THR A 225 6.40 7.54 19.72
N SER A 226 6.09 8.77 19.31
CA SER A 226 6.17 9.19 17.93
C SER A 226 7.57 8.85 17.43
N LEU A 227 7.77 7.64 16.90
CA LEU A 227 8.96 7.36 16.12
C LEU A 227 8.82 8.27 14.92
N SER A 228 9.54 9.38 15.00
CA SER A 228 9.77 10.31 13.90
C SER A 228 10.05 9.46 12.67
N SER A 229 9.19 9.59 11.66
CA SER A 229 9.41 8.94 10.36
C SER A 229 10.85 9.26 9.94
N PRO A 230 11.67 8.28 9.55
CA PRO A 230 12.91 8.61 8.87
C PRO A 230 12.51 9.39 7.62
N ASN A 231 12.92 10.66 7.52
CA ASN A 231 12.54 11.58 6.43
C ASN A 231 12.92 11.07 5.01
N THR A 232 13.56 9.90 4.88
CA THR A 232 14.09 9.38 3.63
C THR A 232 14.15 7.85 3.65
N TYR A 233 13.25 7.21 2.92
CA TYR A 233 13.28 5.77 2.62
C TYR A 233 14.04 5.47 1.32
N CYS A 234 13.88 6.36 0.33
CA CYS A 234 14.52 6.37 -0.98
C CYS A 234 15.55 7.50 -1.05
N ASP A 235 16.79 7.14 -1.35
CA ASP A 235 17.88 8.07 -1.60
C ASP A 235 18.43 7.84 -3.01
N ALA A 236 18.16 8.77 -3.93
CA ALA A 236 18.65 8.74 -5.31
C ALA A 236 20.03 9.39 -5.47
N THR A 237 20.63 9.95 -4.42
CA THR A 237 21.84 10.79 -4.52
C THR A 237 22.99 10.06 -5.22
N ARG A 238 23.27 8.81 -4.81
CA ARG A 238 24.33 7.99 -5.42
C ARG A 238 24.09 7.70 -6.90
N LEU A 239 22.87 7.36 -7.27
CA LEU A 239 22.53 7.05 -8.66
C LEU A 239 22.54 8.31 -9.53
N ILE A 240 22.15 9.46 -8.98
CA ILE A 240 22.26 10.76 -9.65
C ILE A 240 23.73 11.12 -9.89
N GLU A 241 24.60 10.91 -8.90
CA GLU A 241 26.06 11.12 -9.06
C GLU A 241 26.65 10.24 -10.17
N ASP A 242 26.28 8.95 -10.21
CA ASP A 242 26.70 8.03 -11.27
C ASP A 242 26.17 8.45 -12.66
N LEU A 243 24.94 8.96 -12.71
CA LEU A 243 24.32 9.46 -13.94
C LEU A 243 24.99 10.75 -14.44
N GLN A 244 25.40 11.63 -13.53
CA GLN A 244 26.17 12.84 -13.84
C GLN A 244 27.58 12.51 -14.35
N ASP A 245 28.25 11.54 -13.73
CA ASP A 245 29.54 11.05 -14.20
C ASP A 245 29.42 10.41 -15.59
N ALA A 246 28.38 9.61 -15.83
CA ALA A 246 28.07 9.05 -17.15
C ALA A 246 27.84 10.16 -18.18
N HIS A 247 27.07 11.20 -17.83
CA HIS A 247 26.83 12.35 -18.70
C HIS A 247 28.15 13.04 -19.10
N ALA A 248 29.01 13.33 -18.12
CA ALA A 248 30.31 13.97 -18.35
C ALA A 248 31.22 13.12 -19.26
N LYS A 249 31.24 11.79 -19.05
CA LYS A 249 32.04 10.86 -19.87
C LYS A 249 31.53 10.75 -21.30
N VAL A 250 30.22 10.70 -21.52
CA VAL A 250 29.64 10.66 -22.88
C VAL A 250 29.88 11.98 -23.62
N LYS A 251 29.77 13.13 -22.93
CA LYS A 251 30.12 14.43 -23.52
C LYS A 251 31.59 14.50 -23.91
N THR A 252 32.46 13.92 -23.09
CA THR A 252 33.90 13.82 -23.37
C THR A 252 34.17 12.93 -24.59
N SER A 253 33.48 11.80 -24.74
CA SER A 253 33.65 10.93 -25.91
C SER A 253 33.17 11.62 -27.21
N LEU A 254 32.09 12.40 -27.15
CA LEU A 254 31.63 13.21 -28.28
C LEU A 254 32.66 14.29 -28.66
N ASN A 255 33.25 14.97 -27.68
CA ASN A 255 34.33 15.95 -27.92
C ASN A 255 35.55 15.32 -28.60
N VAL A 256 35.95 14.12 -28.19
CA VAL A 256 37.07 13.37 -28.82
C VAL A 256 36.76 13.07 -30.28
N ILE A 257 35.53 12.64 -30.59
CA ILE A 257 35.12 12.32 -31.97
C ILE A 257 35.14 13.56 -32.87
N ILE A 258 34.62 14.69 -32.38
CA ILE A 258 34.69 15.96 -33.11
C ILE A 258 36.15 16.38 -33.32
N GLY A 259 37.00 16.23 -32.30
CA GLY A 259 38.45 16.48 -32.42
C GLY A 259 39.12 15.64 -33.52
N VAL A 260 38.79 14.34 -33.61
CA VAL A 260 39.30 13.45 -34.67
C VAL A 260 38.81 13.88 -36.06
N LEU A 261 37.54 14.28 -36.20
CA LEU A 261 36.99 14.79 -37.46
C LEU A 261 37.67 16.09 -37.89
N VAL A 262 37.92 17.01 -36.94
CA VAL A 262 38.66 18.26 -37.21
C VAL A 262 40.10 17.97 -37.64
N ALA A 263 40.79 17.05 -36.97
CA ALA A 263 42.13 16.62 -37.37
C ALA A 263 42.14 16.02 -38.79
N ALA A 264 41.11 15.23 -39.15
CA ALA A 264 40.94 14.68 -40.49
C ALA A 264 40.69 15.77 -41.55
N ILE A 265 39.95 16.85 -41.22
CA ILE A 265 39.77 18.02 -42.10
C ILE A 265 41.12 18.69 -42.39
N VAL A 266 41.92 18.93 -41.34
CA VAL A 266 43.26 19.53 -41.48
C VAL A 266 44.15 18.65 -42.35
N LEU A 267 44.17 17.33 -42.11
CA LEU A 267 44.93 16.38 -42.92
C LEU A 267 44.49 16.39 -44.39
N CYS A 268 43.18 16.42 -44.66
CA CYS A 268 42.64 16.50 -46.01
C CYS A 268 43.03 17.81 -46.71
N ALA A 269 43.00 18.94 -46.01
CA ALA A 269 43.41 20.23 -46.54
C ALA A 269 44.91 20.24 -46.88
N VAL A 270 45.76 19.72 -45.98
CA VAL A 270 47.20 19.58 -46.21
C VAL A 270 47.50 18.66 -47.40
N CYS A 271 46.88 17.48 -47.46
CA CYS A 271 47.00 16.56 -48.59
C CYS A 271 46.57 17.21 -49.91
N ARG A 272 45.55 18.09 -49.89
CA ARG A 272 45.14 18.85 -51.08
C ARG A 272 46.15 19.90 -51.49
N VAL A 273 46.76 20.62 -50.55
CA VAL A 273 47.83 21.58 -50.87
C VAL A 273 49.02 20.86 -51.50
N PHE A 274 49.45 19.72 -50.94
CA PHE A 274 50.48 18.88 -51.54
C PHE A 274 50.08 18.37 -52.92
N PHE A 275 48.82 17.95 -53.08
CA PHE A 275 48.31 17.49 -54.36
C PHE A 275 48.31 18.60 -55.43
N ILE A 276 47.87 19.81 -55.10
CA ILE A 276 47.92 20.98 -56.00
C ILE A 276 49.36 21.25 -56.44
N ARG A 277 50.32 21.17 -55.51
CA ARG A 277 51.75 21.34 -55.80
C ARG A 277 52.29 20.24 -56.72
N TYR A 278 52.01 18.98 -56.42
CA TYR A 278 52.40 17.84 -57.27
C TYR A 278 51.82 17.93 -58.68
N ARG A 279 50.54 18.29 -58.76
CA ARG A 279 49.80 18.50 -60.01
C ARG A 279 50.45 19.55 -60.89
N HIS A 280 50.84 20.68 -60.31
CA HIS A 280 51.52 21.74 -61.03
C HIS A 280 52.87 21.25 -61.61
N GLN A 281 53.67 20.55 -60.81
CA GLN A 281 54.95 19.98 -61.26
C GLN A 281 54.76 18.94 -62.37
N TYR A 282 53.74 18.08 -62.26
CA TYR A 282 53.44 17.05 -63.25
C TYR A 282 53.00 17.64 -64.60
N LEU A 283 52.05 18.57 -64.59
CA LEU A 283 51.56 19.24 -65.81
C LEU A 283 52.68 20.01 -66.51
N HIS A 284 53.57 20.65 -65.75
CA HIS A 284 54.74 21.32 -66.32
C HIS A 284 55.64 20.34 -67.08
N ARG A 285 55.96 19.18 -66.48
CA ARG A 285 56.79 18.14 -67.13
C ARG A 285 56.10 17.55 -68.36
N LEU A 286 54.79 17.30 -68.29
CA LEU A 286 54.01 16.79 -69.43
C LEU A 286 53.98 17.78 -70.59
N ARG A 287 53.75 19.07 -70.31
CA ARG A 287 53.67 20.11 -71.34
C ARG A 287 54.97 20.18 -72.14
N VAL A 288 56.12 20.17 -71.46
CA VAL A 288 57.44 20.18 -72.12
C VAL A 288 57.60 18.96 -73.04
N ARG A 289 57.31 17.75 -72.53
CA ARG A 289 57.41 16.51 -73.33
C ARG A 289 56.49 16.48 -74.55
N VAL A 290 55.27 16.99 -74.42
CA VAL A 290 54.30 17.04 -75.52
C VAL A 290 54.74 18.06 -76.58
N LEU A 291 55.29 19.21 -76.16
CA LEU A 291 55.87 20.19 -77.08
C LEU A 291 57.09 19.64 -77.82
N ASP A 292 57.96 18.90 -77.14
CA ASP A 292 59.11 18.23 -77.78
C ASP A 292 58.66 17.19 -78.82
N GLN A 293 57.62 16.41 -78.53
CA GLN A 293 57.07 15.43 -79.48
C GLN A 293 56.35 16.07 -80.66
N LEU A 294 55.63 17.17 -80.44
CA LEU A 294 54.99 17.96 -81.50
C LEU A 294 56.02 18.61 -82.43
N ALA A 295 57.18 19.02 -81.90
CA ALA A 295 58.27 19.56 -82.69
C ALA A 295 59.01 18.49 -83.50
N ALA A 296 59.03 17.24 -83.02
CA ALA A 296 59.65 16.10 -83.72
C ALA A 296 58.76 15.48 -84.81
N THR A 297 57.45 15.73 -84.80
CA THR A 297 56.52 15.28 -85.85
C THR A 297 56.53 16.26 -87.05
N PRO A 298 56.84 15.81 -88.28
CA PRO A 298 56.82 16.70 -89.45
C PRO A 298 55.39 17.19 -89.76
N PRO A 299 55.23 18.42 -90.27
CA PRO A 299 53.92 18.98 -90.62
C PRO A 299 53.24 18.12 -91.70
N PRO A 300 51.90 18.08 -91.75
CA PRO A 300 51.20 17.38 -92.82
C PRO A 300 51.67 17.95 -94.15
N SER A 301 52.23 17.10 -95.01
CA SER A 301 52.57 17.48 -96.38
C SER A 301 51.28 17.90 -97.07
N ASN A 302 51.21 19.17 -97.48
CA ASN A 302 50.15 19.66 -98.36
C ASN A 302 50.23 18.90 -99.69
N SER A 303 49.48 17.82 -99.84
CA SER A 303 49.11 17.33 -101.16
C SER A 303 47.98 18.22 -101.69
N THR A 304 48.33 19.41 -102.14
CA THR A 304 47.51 20.10 -103.15
C THR A 304 47.70 19.35 -104.45
N ASN A 305 46.82 18.39 -104.74
CA ASN A 305 46.46 18.03 -106.10
C ASN A 305 44.95 17.94 -106.19
N THR A 306 44.41 18.93 -106.90
CA THR A 306 43.04 19.02 -107.37
C THR A 306 42.66 17.77 -108.19
N GLY A 307 41.55 17.14 -107.77
CA GLY A 307 40.64 16.39 -108.63
C GLY A 307 41.01 14.94 -108.94
N GLU A 308 40.50 13.98 -108.17
CA GLU A 308 39.76 12.85 -108.75
C GLU A 308 38.92 12.10 -107.70
N ARG A 309 37.76 11.63 -108.15
CA ARG A 309 36.71 10.95 -107.38
C ARG A 309 37.15 9.50 -107.17
N ALA A 310 37.30 9.04 -105.94
CA ALA A 310 37.41 7.61 -105.66
C ALA A 310 36.63 7.22 -104.41
N ASN A 311 35.77 6.23 -104.63
CA ASN A 311 34.90 5.53 -103.71
C ASN A 311 35.68 4.38 -103.03
N ILE A 312 35.05 3.72 -102.05
CA ILE A 312 35.28 2.34 -101.57
C ILE A 312 36.05 2.15 -100.23
N ASP A 313 35.24 1.64 -99.28
CA ASP A 313 35.43 0.63 -98.24
C ASP A 313 36.60 0.55 -97.24
N ARG A 314 36.15 0.11 -96.06
CA ARG A 314 36.82 -0.52 -94.91
C ARG A 314 38.07 -1.35 -95.27
N HIS A 315 39.15 -1.14 -94.51
CA HIS A 315 39.80 -2.24 -93.80
C HIS A 315 40.70 -1.75 -92.67
N ASP A 316 40.88 -2.63 -91.69
CA ASP A 316 41.74 -2.52 -90.52
C ASP A 316 43.10 -1.88 -90.83
N ASP A 317 43.42 -0.82 -90.07
CA ASP A 317 44.77 -0.26 -90.05
C ASP A 317 45.53 -0.90 -88.87
N ASP A 318 45.94 -2.14 -89.10
CA ASP A 318 46.98 -2.82 -88.35
C ASP A 318 48.34 -2.33 -88.87
N GLY A 319 49.15 -1.75 -87.98
CA GLY A 319 50.58 -1.57 -88.19
C GLY A 319 51.01 -0.30 -88.94
N ASN A 320 51.54 0.66 -88.16
CA ASN A 320 52.30 1.83 -88.61
C ASN A 320 51.49 3.09 -88.98
N GLY A 321 50.41 3.35 -88.23
CA GLY A 321 49.72 4.63 -88.25
C GLY A 321 50.64 5.77 -87.78
N THR A 322 50.99 6.66 -88.72
CA THR A 322 51.63 7.94 -88.40
C THR A 322 50.75 8.69 -87.41
N ILE A 323 51.29 8.92 -86.21
CA ILE A 323 50.52 9.53 -85.14
C ILE A 323 50.21 10.98 -85.54
N THR A 324 48.96 11.24 -85.88
CA THR A 324 48.52 12.58 -86.27
C THR A 324 48.56 13.53 -85.07
N GLN A 325 49.01 14.77 -85.31
CA GLN A 325 49.07 15.85 -84.33
C GLN A 325 47.74 16.01 -83.55
N SER A 326 46.60 15.85 -84.23
CA SER A 326 45.26 15.88 -83.64
C SER A 326 45.02 14.80 -82.57
N THR A 327 45.57 13.60 -82.75
CA THR A 327 45.42 12.49 -81.81
C THR A 327 46.24 12.71 -80.53
N ILE A 328 47.43 13.31 -80.63
CA ILE A 328 48.27 13.69 -79.47
C ILE A 328 47.59 14.80 -78.67
N LEU A 329 47.08 15.83 -79.35
CA LEU A 329 46.36 16.96 -78.73
C LEU A 329 45.05 16.53 -78.05
N ALA A 330 44.27 15.64 -78.67
CA ALA A 330 43.06 15.09 -78.07
C ALA A 330 43.38 14.32 -76.77
N ARG A 331 44.42 13.48 -76.79
CA ARG A 331 44.86 12.71 -75.61
C ARG A 331 45.46 13.60 -74.53
N TYR A 332 46.20 14.64 -74.90
CA TYR A 332 46.66 15.67 -73.97
C TYR A 332 45.48 16.42 -73.32
N GLY A 333 44.42 16.73 -74.09
CA GLY A 333 43.18 17.30 -73.58
C GLY A 333 42.46 16.41 -72.57
N HIS A 334 42.36 15.11 -72.85
CA HIS A 334 41.81 14.12 -71.90
C HIS A 334 42.68 13.97 -70.65
N ALA A 335 44.00 13.94 -70.79
CA ALA A 335 44.94 13.90 -69.67
C ALA A 335 44.90 15.17 -68.80
N HIS A 336 44.63 16.32 -69.43
CA HIS A 336 44.47 17.60 -68.75
C HIS A 336 43.15 17.68 -67.96
N HIS A 337 42.10 16.98 -68.40
CA HIS A 337 40.82 16.93 -67.68
C HIS A 337 40.90 16.04 -66.43
N ASN A 338 41.50 14.85 -66.53
CA ASN A 338 41.58 13.87 -65.44
C ASN A 338 43.03 13.54 -65.06
N GLN A 339 43.67 14.49 -64.37
CA GLN A 339 45.11 14.54 -64.13
C GLN A 339 45.61 13.43 -63.18
N LEU A 340 44.77 12.97 -62.24
CA LEU A 340 45.08 11.83 -61.34
C LEU A 340 45.19 10.52 -62.12
N VAL A 341 44.14 10.19 -62.87
CA VAL A 341 44.05 8.98 -63.67
C VAL A 341 45.11 8.98 -64.77
N ALA A 342 45.35 10.15 -65.38
CA ALA A 342 46.41 10.32 -66.35
C ALA A 342 47.81 10.09 -65.76
N SER A 343 48.09 10.55 -64.53
CA SER A 343 49.39 10.33 -63.87
C SER A 343 49.69 8.87 -63.56
N VAL A 344 48.65 8.05 -63.35
CA VAL A 344 48.76 6.61 -63.09
C VAL A 344 48.81 5.81 -64.39
N ILE A 345 47.98 6.17 -65.39
CA ILE A 345 47.90 5.46 -66.67
C ILE A 345 49.13 5.72 -67.54
N TYR A 346 49.69 6.93 -67.49
CA TYR A 346 50.87 7.35 -68.26
C TYR A 346 52.15 7.36 -67.41
N ARG A 347 52.19 6.55 -66.34
CA ARG A 347 53.31 6.48 -65.36
C ARG A 347 54.59 5.86 -65.93
N SER A 348 54.53 5.13 -67.04
CA SER A 348 55.66 4.44 -67.69
C SER A 348 55.86 4.94 -69.14
N PRO A 349 56.89 4.46 -69.90
CA PRO A 349 57.95 5.21 -70.60
C PRO A 349 57.50 6.35 -71.56
N PRO A 350 58.42 7.22 -72.05
CA PRO A 350 58.14 8.44 -72.84
C PRO A 350 57.13 8.35 -74.01
N HIS A 351 56.73 7.16 -74.45
CA HIS A 351 55.79 6.91 -75.54
C HIS A 351 54.37 6.48 -75.09
N ALA A 352 54.08 6.48 -73.79
CA ALA A 352 52.77 6.02 -73.28
C ALA A 352 51.57 6.88 -73.71
N ILE A 353 51.79 8.16 -74.04
CA ILE A 353 50.72 9.05 -74.56
C ILE A 353 50.30 8.65 -75.98
N VAL A 354 51.23 8.00 -76.69
CA VAL A 354 51.13 7.67 -78.11
C VAL A 354 50.43 6.31 -78.33
N GLN A 355 50.63 5.34 -77.43
CA GLN A 355 50.05 4.00 -77.58
C GLN A 355 48.53 3.96 -77.29
N PRO A 356 47.71 3.19 -78.03
CA PRO A 356 46.28 3.06 -77.76
C PRO A 356 46.03 2.44 -76.37
N LEU A 357 45.06 2.99 -75.63
CA LEU A 357 44.71 2.50 -74.30
C LEU A 357 43.82 1.26 -74.39
N ASN A 358 44.15 0.22 -73.60
CA ASN A 358 43.30 -0.96 -73.41
C ASN A 358 41.88 -0.56 -72.97
N SER A 359 40.86 -1.34 -73.36
CA SER A 359 39.45 -1.07 -73.08
C SER A 359 39.13 -0.80 -71.61
N ARG A 360 39.80 -1.51 -70.68
CA ARG A 360 39.67 -1.28 -69.22
C ARG A 360 40.15 0.11 -68.78
N LYS A 361 41.24 0.61 -69.36
CA LYS A 361 41.80 1.94 -69.06
C LYS A 361 40.95 3.06 -69.64
N ARG A 362 40.32 2.83 -70.81
CA ARG A 362 39.34 3.75 -71.43
C ARG A 362 38.06 3.87 -70.58
N TRP A 363 37.54 2.74 -70.10
CA TRP A 363 36.37 2.72 -69.22
C TRP A 363 36.62 3.47 -67.90
N LEU A 364 37.82 3.31 -67.32
CA LEU A 364 38.23 4.02 -66.10
C LEU A 364 38.36 5.54 -66.32
N MET A 365 38.87 5.99 -67.48
CA MET A 365 38.86 7.41 -67.84
C MET A 365 37.45 7.96 -68.04
N PHE A 366 36.54 7.17 -68.62
CA PHE A 366 35.15 7.57 -68.88
C PHE A 366 34.36 7.79 -67.58
N ILE A 367 34.47 6.86 -66.61
CA ILE A 367 33.77 7.00 -65.32
C ILE A 367 34.27 8.21 -64.53
N THR A 368 35.57 8.52 -64.64
CA THR A 368 36.17 9.64 -63.92
C THR A 368 35.95 10.99 -64.61
N GLN A 369 35.32 11.03 -65.78
CA GLN A 369 35.03 12.25 -66.53
C GLN A 369 33.86 13.06 -65.94
N SER A 370 32.89 12.40 -65.31
CA SER A 370 31.81 13.07 -64.58
C SER A 370 32.17 13.23 -63.10
N THR A 371 32.64 14.43 -62.74
CA THR A 371 33.02 14.77 -61.36
C THR A 371 31.89 14.55 -60.34
N ALA A 372 30.63 14.72 -60.76
CA ALA A 372 29.44 14.53 -59.93
C ALA A 372 29.20 13.07 -59.50
N LEU A 373 29.46 12.08 -60.36
CA LEU A 373 29.20 10.67 -60.03
C LEU A 373 30.22 10.13 -59.02
N SER A 374 31.49 10.49 -59.21
CA SER A 374 32.54 10.19 -58.23
C SER A 374 32.29 10.86 -56.87
N TYR A 375 31.67 12.05 -56.88
CA TYR A 375 31.32 12.78 -55.67
C TYR A 375 30.25 12.05 -54.86
N CYS A 376 29.10 11.70 -55.45
CA CYS A 376 28.02 11.02 -54.73
C CYS A 376 28.50 9.68 -54.15
N LEU A 377 29.30 8.92 -54.90
CA LEU A 377 29.82 7.63 -54.45
C LEU A 377 30.82 7.81 -53.29
N CYS A 378 31.75 8.76 -53.38
CA CYS A 378 32.70 9.03 -52.30
C CYS A 378 32.01 9.57 -51.04
N VAL A 379 31.02 10.45 -51.16
CA VAL A 379 30.25 10.98 -50.02
C VAL A 379 29.53 9.83 -49.30
N SER A 380 28.88 8.94 -50.04
CA SER A 380 28.17 7.80 -49.45
C SER A 380 29.12 6.81 -48.79
N ILE A 381 30.27 6.47 -49.40
CA ILE A 381 31.24 5.55 -48.80
C ILE A 381 31.90 6.17 -47.57
N VAL A 382 32.33 7.43 -47.64
CA VAL A 382 32.93 8.12 -46.47
C VAL A 382 31.90 8.30 -45.37
N GLY A 383 30.64 8.61 -45.70
CA GLY A 383 29.54 8.66 -44.74
C GLY A 383 29.30 7.31 -44.05
N LEU A 384 29.26 6.22 -44.82
CA LEU A 384 29.10 4.87 -44.26
C LEU A 384 30.29 4.44 -43.42
N LEU A 385 31.52 4.72 -43.87
CA LEU A 385 32.74 4.40 -43.12
C LEU A 385 32.83 5.22 -41.84
N THR A 386 32.54 6.53 -41.89
CA THR A 386 32.53 7.38 -40.68
C THR A 386 31.46 6.93 -39.71
N MET A 387 30.27 6.57 -40.20
CA MET A 387 29.20 6.03 -39.35
C MET A 387 29.55 4.66 -38.75
N TYR A 388 30.15 3.75 -39.53
CA TYR A 388 30.57 2.44 -39.05
C TYR A 388 31.74 2.54 -38.07
N SER A 389 32.72 3.40 -38.35
CA SER A 389 33.82 3.72 -37.43
C SER A 389 33.30 4.37 -36.15
N PHE A 390 32.30 5.24 -36.23
CA PHE A 390 31.62 5.81 -35.07
C PHE A 390 30.95 4.72 -34.22
N LEU A 391 30.15 3.85 -34.85
CA LEU A 391 29.54 2.71 -34.16
C LEU A 391 30.57 1.76 -33.55
N ALA A 392 31.67 1.50 -34.24
CA ALA A 392 32.76 0.67 -33.73
C ALA A 392 33.43 1.32 -32.53
N LEU A 393 33.66 2.64 -32.53
CA LEU A 393 34.29 3.37 -31.43
C LEU A 393 33.38 3.43 -30.19
N VAL A 394 32.07 3.58 -30.41
CA VAL A 394 31.05 3.51 -29.33
C VAL A 394 30.92 2.10 -28.75
N ARG A 395 31.05 1.05 -29.58
CA ARG A 395 30.95 -0.36 -29.17
C ARG A 395 32.27 -0.99 -28.72
N SER A 396 33.41 -0.37 -28.99
CA SER A 396 34.72 -0.97 -28.73
C SER A 396 35.00 -1.04 -27.24
N SER A 397 34.80 -2.22 -26.67
CA SER A 397 34.99 -2.57 -25.25
C SER A 397 36.42 -2.35 -24.72
N SER A 398 37.42 -2.11 -25.58
CA SER A 398 38.82 -1.97 -25.20
C SER A 398 39.23 -0.56 -24.78
N SER A 399 38.38 0.45 -25.00
CA SER A 399 38.68 1.82 -24.56
C SER A 399 37.85 2.17 -23.32
N PRO A 400 38.48 2.74 -22.26
CA PRO A 400 37.77 3.20 -21.04
C PRO A 400 36.81 4.37 -21.31
N LEU A 401 36.77 4.88 -22.55
CA LEU A 401 35.92 5.95 -23.05
C LEU A 401 34.72 5.45 -23.86
N SER A 402 34.52 4.13 -23.96
CA SER A 402 33.39 3.58 -24.73
C SER A 402 32.07 3.79 -23.98
N SER A 403 31.18 4.59 -24.57
CA SER A 403 29.87 4.89 -24.00
C SER A 403 29.06 3.63 -23.66
N SER A 404 29.31 2.51 -24.36
CA SER A 404 28.68 1.21 -24.08
C SER A 404 29.10 0.59 -22.74
N VAL A 405 30.35 0.76 -22.31
CA VAL A 405 30.81 0.27 -20.99
C VAL A 405 30.24 1.15 -19.89
N ILE A 406 30.23 2.47 -20.09
CA ILE A 406 29.68 3.45 -19.14
C ILE A 406 28.18 3.21 -18.92
N LEU A 407 27.41 3.02 -20.00
CA LEU A 407 25.97 2.76 -19.91
C LEU A 407 25.66 1.40 -19.28
N ARG A 408 26.49 0.37 -19.51
CA ARG A 408 26.34 -0.93 -18.83
C ARG A 408 26.63 -0.85 -17.34
N GLN A 409 27.63 -0.05 -16.95
CA GLN A 409 27.90 0.18 -15.53
C GLN A 409 26.75 0.94 -14.86
N LEU A 410 26.21 1.95 -15.54
CA LEU A 410 25.05 2.71 -15.04
C LEU A 410 23.81 1.81 -14.91
N ASP A 411 23.57 0.93 -15.89
CA ASP A 411 22.50 -0.07 -15.86
C ASP A 411 22.64 -1.00 -14.65
N ALA A 412 23.83 -1.58 -14.45
CA ALA A 412 24.11 -2.43 -13.28
C ALA A 412 23.98 -1.69 -11.94
N ASN A 413 24.46 -0.44 -11.86
CA ASN A 413 24.32 0.38 -10.66
C ASN A 413 22.85 0.75 -10.40
N SER A 414 22.06 0.97 -11.46
CA SER A 414 20.62 1.25 -11.34
C SER A 414 19.84 0.03 -10.83
N ASP A 415 20.15 -1.16 -11.35
CA ASP A 415 19.56 -2.42 -10.87
C ASP A 415 19.90 -2.66 -9.40
N GLN A 416 21.17 -2.47 -9.02
CA GLN A 416 21.61 -2.61 -7.64
C GLN A 416 20.91 -1.58 -6.73
N TRP A 417 20.82 -0.33 -7.15
CA TRP A 417 20.13 0.73 -6.40
C TRP A 417 18.64 0.40 -6.19
N VAL A 418 17.95 -0.14 -7.19
CA VAL A 418 16.55 -0.58 -7.06
C VAL A 418 16.43 -1.66 -5.99
N GLN A 419 17.29 -2.69 -6.04
CA GLN A 419 17.26 -3.78 -5.05
C GLN A 419 17.58 -3.27 -3.63
N ASP A 420 18.62 -2.46 -3.48
CA ASP A 420 19.03 -1.88 -2.20
C ASP A 420 17.91 -1.00 -1.62
N THR A 421 17.26 -0.18 -2.45
CA THR A 421 16.15 0.69 -2.04
C THR A 421 14.94 -0.12 -1.59
N ILE A 422 14.54 -1.15 -2.36
CA ILE A 422 13.42 -2.04 -2.00
C ILE A 422 13.74 -2.75 -0.70
N GLN A 423 14.93 -3.32 -0.56
CA GLN A 423 15.32 -4.09 0.61
C GLN A 423 15.38 -3.21 1.86
N HIS A 424 16.03 -2.04 1.78
CA HIS A 424 16.13 -1.10 2.89
C HIS A 424 14.76 -0.58 3.31
N THR A 425 13.94 -0.13 2.36
CA THR A 425 12.59 0.38 2.63
C THR A 425 11.70 -0.70 3.26
N THR A 426 11.71 -1.91 2.70
CA THR A 426 10.92 -3.03 3.21
C THR A 426 11.36 -3.42 4.62
N GLN A 427 12.66 -3.48 4.90
CA GLN A 427 13.18 -3.81 6.22
C GLN A 427 12.77 -2.76 7.27
N GLN A 428 12.88 -1.47 6.96
CA GLN A 428 12.48 -0.41 7.88
C GLN A 428 10.98 -0.43 8.17
N ILE A 429 10.16 -0.57 7.13
CA ILE A 429 8.70 -0.68 7.27
C ILE A 429 8.34 -1.92 8.09
N GLN A 430 8.93 -3.08 7.78
CA GLN A 430 8.64 -4.34 8.46
C GLN A 430 8.97 -4.26 9.95
N GLN A 431 10.16 -3.74 10.31
CA GLN A 431 10.56 -3.60 11.71
C GLN A 431 9.61 -2.69 12.51
N ASN A 432 9.16 -1.59 11.91
CA ASN A 432 8.20 -0.70 12.55
C ASN A 432 6.82 -1.37 12.69
N ILE A 433 6.32 -2.01 11.62
CA ILE A 433 5.04 -2.73 11.65
C ILE A 433 5.07 -3.83 12.71
N ASP A 434 6.13 -4.64 12.77
CA ASP A 434 6.26 -5.73 13.74
C ASP A 434 6.21 -5.21 15.18
N LYS A 435 6.93 -4.10 15.47
CA LYS A 435 6.90 -3.46 16.78
C LYS A 435 5.52 -2.93 17.14
N GLN A 436 4.86 -2.23 16.21
CA GLN A 436 3.52 -1.68 16.44
C GLN A 436 2.46 -2.78 16.55
N TRP A 437 2.60 -3.87 15.79
CA TRP A 437 1.72 -5.02 15.84
C TRP A 437 1.81 -5.74 17.18
N GLN A 438 3.01 -5.83 17.77
CA GLN A 438 3.16 -6.33 19.15
C GLN A 438 2.38 -5.47 20.15
N THR A 439 2.41 -4.14 20.02
CA THR A 439 1.60 -3.23 20.85
C THR A 439 0.11 -3.47 20.64
N ILE A 440 -0.36 -3.66 19.41
CA ILE A 440 -1.77 -3.97 19.11
C ILE A 440 -2.17 -5.32 19.71
N ASN A 441 -1.34 -6.37 19.58
CA ASN A 441 -1.63 -7.68 20.18
C ASN A 441 -1.71 -7.60 21.70
N GLN A 442 -0.77 -6.89 22.34
CA GLN A 442 -0.82 -6.63 23.78
C GLN A 442 -2.10 -5.90 24.17
N TRP A 443 -2.53 -4.93 23.37
CA TRP A 443 -3.79 -4.21 23.58
C TRP A 443 -5.02 -5.12 23.42
N ILE A 444 -5.03 -6.04 22.44
CA ILE A 444 -6.11 -7.04 22.27
C ILE A 444 -6.18 -7.95 23.49
N THR A 445 -5.05 -8.55 23.90
CA THR A 445 -5.00 -9.44 25.07
C THR A 445 -5.42 -8.71 26.35
N HIS A 446 -5.01 -7.45 26.51
CA HIS A 446 -5.44 -6.63 27.64
C HIS A 446 -6.94 -6.35 27.62
N SER A 447 -7.50 -6.05 26.44
CA SER A 447 -8.93 -5.82 26.25
C SER A 447 -9.76 -7.07 26.52
N GLU A 448 -9.30 -8.23 26.06
CA GLU A 448 -9.91 -9.53 26.36
C GLU A 448 -9.92 -9.81 27.86
N THR A 449 -8.76 -9.61 28.52
CA THR A 449 -8.64 -9.80 29.97
C THR A 449 -9.58 -8.87 30.73
N MET A 450 -9.72 -7.62 30.31
CA MET A 450 -10.64 -6.68 30.94
C MET A 450 -12.09 -7.14 30.83
N ILE A 451 -12.53 -7.56 29.64
CA ILE A 451 -13.90 -8.04 29.44
C ILE A 451 -14.15 -9.30 30.27
N ASN A 452 -13.24 -10.27 30.24
CA ASN A 452 -13.44 -11.54 30.93
C ASN A 452 -13.33 -11.40 32.46
N GLU A 453 -12.25 -10.83 32.95
CA GLU A 453 -11.97 -10.82 34.40
C GLU A 453 -12.72 -9.71 35.12
N GLN A 454 -12.96 -8.56 34.49
CA GLN A 454 -13.49 -7.40 35.21
C GLN A 454 -14.98 -7.17 34.97
N LEU A 455 -15.42 -7.32 33.72
CA LEU A 455 -16.84 -7.21 33.41
C LEU A 455 -17.58 -8.47 33.82
N PHE A 456 -17.20 -9.64 33.28
CA PHE A 456 -17.87 -10.89 33.63
C PHE A 456 -17.49 -11.38 35.03
N GLY A 457 -16.27 -11.12 35.50
CA GLY A 457 -15.90 -11.39 36.89
C GLY A 457 -16.72 -10.60 37.91
N ALA A 458 -17.12 -9.35 37.63
CA ALA A 458 -18.03 -8.60 38.51
C ALA A 458 -19.39 -9.29 38.62
N ILE A 459 -19.93 -9.80 37.50
CA ILE A 459 -21.21 -10.54 37.48
C ILE A 459 -21.09 -11.85 38.25
N ARG A 460 -19.99 -12.61 38.06
CA ARG A 460 -19.73 -13.83 38.85
C ARG A 460 -19.67 -13.51 40.35
N SER A 461 -19.02 -12.40 40.73
CA SER A 461 -18.91 -12.01 42.14
C SER A 461 -20.23 -11.60 42.78
N PHE A 462 -21.21 -11.13 42.00
CA PHE A 462 -22.57 -10.84 42.47
C PHE A 462 -23.37 -12.10 42.82
N ALA A 463 -23.09 -13.22 42.18
CA ALA A 463 -23.84 -14.45 42.44
C ALA A 463 -23.64 -14.99 43.87
N ILE A 464 -22.48 -14.72 44.49
CA ILE A 464 -22.16 -15.20 45.85
C ILE A 464 -23.02 -14.50 46.92
N PRO A 465 -23.08 -13.16 47.03
CA PRO A 465 -23.94 -12.45 47.99
C PRO A 465 -25.43 -12.77 47.84
N VAL A 466 -25.90 -13.03 46.62
CA VAL A 466 -27.32 -13.33 46.37
C VAL A 466 -27.72 -14.64 47.00
N ASN A 467 -26.87 -15.67 46.97
CA ASN A 467 -27.15 -16.95 47.60
C ASN A 467 -27.36 -16.80 49.12
N THR A 468 -26.46 -16.07 49.79
CA THR A 468 -26.59 -15.79 51.24
C THR A 468 -27.80 -14.90 51.57
N THR A 469 -28.11 -13.94 50.70
CA THR A 469 -29.28 -13.06 50.88
C THR A 469 -30.58 -13.85 50.77
N LEU A 470 -30.64 -14.78 49.82
CA LEU A 470 -31.81 -15.62 49.58
C LEU A 470 -32.09 -16.56 50.76
N ASP A 471 -31.04 -17.16 51.33
CA ASP A 471 -31.15 -17.98 52.56
C ASP A 471 -31.70 -17.15 53.73
N ASN A 472 -31.18 -15.93 53.96
CA ASN A 472 -31.71 -15.03 54.99
C ASN A 472 -33.18 -14.67 54.77
N VAL A 473 -33.59 -14.44 53.51
CA VAL A 473 -34.99 -14.17 53.15
C VAL A 473 -35.88 -15.38 53.45
N ILE A 474 -35.45 -16.59 53.08
CA ILE A 474 -36.16 -17.84 53.35
C ILE A 474 -36.34 -18.06 54.86
N GLN A 475 -35.28 -17.90 55.64
CA GLN A 475 -35.31 -18.05 57.09
C GLN A 475 -36.23 -17.00 57.75
N HIS A 476 -36.19 -15.76 57.28
CA HIS A 476 -37.04 -14.70 57.79
C HIS A 476 -38.53 -14.93 57.52
N LEU A 477 -38.87 -15.35 56.30
CA LEU A 477 -40.24 -15.71 55.93
C LEU A 477 -40.76 -16.88 56.77
N SER A 478 -39.96 -17.95 56.90
CA SER A 478 -40.31 -19.11 57.71
C SER A 478 -40.50 -18.75 59.19
N GLY A 479 -39.57 -17.98 59.77
CA GLY A 479 -39.64 -17.54 61.16
C GLY A 479 -40.82 -16.59 61.43
N LEU A 480 -41.20 -15.75 60.47
CA LEU A 480 -42.36 -14.88 60.61
C LEU A 480 -43.67 -15.67 60.64
N ILE A 481 -43.83 -16.70 59.80
CA ILE A 481 -45.03 -17.55 59.80
C ILE A 481 -45.25 -18.19 61.17
N THR A 482 -44.19 -18.79 61.73
CA THR A 482 -44.25 -19.41 63.06
C THR A 482 -44.59 -18.39 64.15
N ARG A 483 -44.14 -17.14 64.03
CA ARG A 483 -44.50 -16.08 64.98
C ARG A 483 -45.93 -15.57 64.82
N THR A 484 -46.45 -15.51 63.59
CA THR A 484 -47.77 -14.93 63.31
C THR A 484 -48.91 -15.93 63.43
N VAL A 485 -48.68 -17.19 63.04
CA VAL A 485 -49.73 -18.23 62.93
C VAL A 485 -49.40 -19.47 63.78
N GLY A 486 -48.24 -19.52 64.44
CA GLY A 486 -47.81 -20.66 65.24
C GLY A 486 -48.75 -20.97 66.40
N GLY A 487 -49.09 -22.25 66.55
CA GLY A 487 -50.02 -22.74 67.56
C GLY A 487 -51.49 -22.49 67.25
N THR A 488 -51.83 -21.99 66.05
CA THR A 488 -53.21 -21.83 65.59
C THR A 488 -53.59 -22.93 64.59
N LEU A 489 -54.89 -23.14 64.38
CA LEU A 489 -55.42 -24.08 63.38
C LEU A 489 -54.94 -23.76 61.94
N MET A 490 -54.46 -22.52 61.70
CA MET A 490 -54.05 -22.03 60.40
C MET A 490 -52.55 -22.24 60.12
N GLU A 491 -51.78 -22.81 61.05
CA GLU A 491 -50.32 -22.93 60.92
C GLU A 491 -49.90 -23.80 59.73
N GLU A 492 -50.45 -25.01 59.61
CA GLU A 492 -50.17 -25.93 58.50
C GLU A 492 -50.62 -25.36 57.15
N PRO A 493 -51.88 -24.91 56.98
CA PRO A 493 -52.32 -24.30 55.72
C PRO A 493 -51.50 -23.06 55.31
N ALA A 494 -51.10 -22.21 56.27
CA ALA A 494 -50.31 -21.01 55.99
C ALA A 494 -48.88 -21.36 55.54
N LYS A 495 -48.25 -22.36 56.16
CA LYS A 495 -46.94 -22.86 55.75
C LYS A 495 -46.98 -23.45 54.34
N GLU A 496 -48.00 -24.24 54.02
CA GLU A 496 -48.12 -24.88 52.71
C GLU A 496 -48.32 -23.85 51.58
N VAL A 497 -49.15 -22.83 51.81
CA VAL A 497 -49.37 -21.74 50.83
C VAL A 497 -48.09 -20.95 50.57
N ILE A 498 -47.31 -20.61 51.61
CA ILE A 498 -46.05 -19.86 51.42
C ILE A 498 -44.97 -20.73 50.79
N ASN A 499 -44.91 -22.01 51.16
CA ASN A 499 -43.99 -22.94 50.55
C ASN A 499 -44.22 -23.06 49.04
N CYS A 500 -45.48 -23.21 48.64
CA CYS A 500 -45.87 -23.33 47.23
C CYS A 500 -45.67 -22.02 46.44
N LEU A 501 -46.06 -20.88 47.01
CA LEU A 501 -46.10 -19.62 46.28
C LEU A 501 -44.78 -18.82 46.31
N VAL A 502 -43.99 -18.90 47.40
CA VAL A 502 -42.71 -18.19 47.54
C VAL A 502 -41.52 -19.15 47.48
N LEU A 503 -41.46 -20.13 48.39
CA LEU A 503 -40.21 -20.88 48.62
C LEU A 503 -39.78 -21.68 47.39
N ASN A 504 -40.71 -22.36 46.70
CA ASN A 504 -40.42 -23.04 45.43
C ASN A 504 -39.88 -22.09 44.34
N LYS A 505 -40.33 -20.83 44.32
CA LYS A 505 -39.86 -19.83 43.37
C LYS A 505 -38.48 -19.29 43.75
N LEU A 506 -38.25 -19.06 45.04
CA LEU A 506 -36.93 -18.66 45.54
C LEU A 506 -35.90 -19.76 45.27
N ASP A 507 -36.23 -21.03 45.48
CA ASP A 507 -35.34 -22.16 45.14
C ASP A 507 -34.96 -22.18 43.64
N SER A 508 -35.94 -21.92 42.76
CA SER A 508 -35.67 -21.79 41.32
C SER A 508 -34.74 -20.60 41.00
N VAL A 509 -34.86 -19.49 41.73
CA VAL A 509 -33.96 -18.33 41.60
C VAL A 509 -32.56 -18.67 42.11
N GLN A 510 -32.45 -19.44 43.21
CA GLN A 510 -31.17 -19.90 43.75
C GLN A 510 -30.39 -20.70 42.70
N GLN A 511 -31.05 -21.68 42.08
CA GLN A 511 -30.46 -22.49 41.02
C GLN A 511 -30.01 -21.65 39.82
N GLY A 512 -30.79 -20.64 39.44
CA GLY A 512 -30.42 -19.70 38.38
C GLY A 512 -29.17 -18.88 38.71
N VAL A 513 -29.04 -18.43 39.95
CA VAL A 513 -27.87 -17.67 40.43
C VAL A 513 -26.62 -18.54 40.50
N GLU A 514 -26.76 -19.80 40.95
CA GLU A 514 -25.67 -20.78 40.95
C GLU A 514 -25.20 -21.12 39.52
N TRP A 515 -26.13 -21.18 38.56
CA TRP A 515 -25.78 -21.32 37.15
C TRP A 515 -24.97 -20.12 36.64
N ILE A 516 -25.39 -18.88 36.96
CA ILE A 516 -24.63 -17.67 36.59
C ILE A 516 -23.23 -17.69 37.21
N ALA A 517 -23.10 -18.11 38.47
CA ALA A 517 -21.82 -18.19 39.17
C ALA A 517 -20.83 -19.19 38.53
N SER A 518 -21.36 -20.28 37.97
CA SER A 518 -20.55 -21.39 37.43
C SER A 518 -20.27 -21.26 35.93
N PHE A 519 -21.14 -20.59 35.17
CA PHE A 519 -21.07 -20.56 33.70
C PHE A 519 -20.37 -19.32 33.13
N MET A 520 -20.61 -18.13 33.69
CA MET A 520 -19.77 -16.95 33.47
C MET A 520 -18.51 -17.10 34.30
#